data_AF-A0A9W8FK29-F1
#
_entry.id   AF-A0A9W8FK29-F1
#
_cell.length_a   1.000
_cell.length_b   1.000
_cell.length_c   1.000
_cell.angle_alpha   90.00
_cell.angle_beta   90.00
_cell.angle_gamma   90.00
#
_symmetry.space_group_name_H-M   'P 1'
#
loop_
_entity.id
_entity.type
_entity.pdbx_description
1 polymer ?
#
loop_
_entity_poly.entity_id
_entity_poly.type
_entity_poly.pdbx_seq_one_letter_code
_entity_poly.pdbx_strand_id
1 'polypeptide(L)'
;MSEEKVQKQVDQFGLAVDNVHRALGPILSQPLGETLPKLSAMQRCELEALVAYSINTLFFVYLKANGVPPKEHPVMNELQRVQRYIEKINKTKNHSGGADARPLKVDKDAADRLIRSAINSK
;
A
#
# COMPACT_ATOMS: atom_id res chain seq x y z
N MET A 1 34.85 -13.82 -2.48
CA MET A 1 33.85 -14.13 -3.52
C MET A 1 34.61 -14.28 -4.83
N SER A 2 34.34 -15.29 -5.65
CA SER A 2 34.94 -15.37 -6.99
C SER A 2 34.44 -14.20 -7.85
N GLU A 3 35.30 -13.66 -8.70
CA GLU A 3 35.02 -12.54 -9.60
C GLU A 3 33.80 -12.82 -10.50
N GLU A 4 33.69 -14.06 -10.99
CA GLU A 4 32.55 -14.57 -11.75
C GLU A 4 31.21 -14.44 -10.99
N LYS A 5 31.22 -14.67 -9.68
CA LYS A 5 30.00 -14.56 -8.85
C LYS A 5 29.54 -13.11 -8.72
N VAL A 6 30.48 -12.16 -8.61
CA VAL A 6 30.17 -10.73 -8.55
C VAL A 6 29.57 -10.28 -9.87
N GLN A 7 30.20 -10.63 -11.00
CA GLN A 7 29.70 -10.24 -12.32
C GLN A 7 28.26 -10.73 -12.55
N LYS A 8 27.98 -11.99 -12.23
CA LYS A 8 26.64 -12.56 -12.35
C LYS A 8 25.59 -11.80 -11.52
N GLN A 9 25.95 -11.31 -10.33
CA GLN A 9 25.03 -10.53 -9.49
C GLN A 9 24.76 -9.14 -10.08
N VAL A 10 25.77 -8.51 -10.67
CA VAL A 10 25.63 -7.22 -11.35
C VAL A 10 24.73 -7.36 -12.59
N ASP A 11 24.94 -8.40 -13.39
CA ASP A 11 24.11 -8.67 -14.58
C ASP A 11 22.64 -8.91 -14.18
N GLN A 12 22.41 -9.73 -13.15
CA GLN A 12 21.07 -9.96 -12.61
C GLN A 12 20.42 -8.68 -12.08
N PHE A 13 21.19 -7.82 -11.42
CA PHE A 13 20.70 -6.55 -10.93
C PHE A 13 20.32 -5.61 -12.08
N GLY A 14 21.14 -5.53 -13.14
CA GLY A 14 20.83 -4.75 -14.35
C GLY A 14 19.52 -5.20 -15.00
N LEU A 15 19.35 -6.52 -15.21
CA LEU A 15 18.10 -7.07 -15.75
C LEU A 15 16.88 -6.77 -14.86
N ALA A 16 17.05 -6.79 -13.54
CA ALA A 16 15.98 -6.46 -12.61
C ALA A 16 15.58 -4.98 -12.73
N VAL A 17 16.54 -4.07 -12.85
CA VAL A 17 16.30 -2.63 -13.05
C VAL A 17 15.57 -2.37 -14.38
N ASP A 18 15.99 -3.02 -15.46
CA ASP A 18 15.34 -2.90 -16.78
C ASP A 18 13.88 -3.37 -16.74
N ASN A 19 13.62 -4.46 -16.01
CA ASN A 19 12.25 -4.95 -15.83
C ASN A 19 11.38 -3.97 -15.05
N VAL A 20 11.93 -3.32 -14.01
CA VAL A 20 11.21 -2.28 -13.26
C VAL A 20 10.94 -1.07 -14.15
N HIS A 21 11.92 -0.64 -14.96
CA HIS A 21 11.75 0.48 -15.89
C HIS A 21 10.62 0.19 -16.90
N ARG A 22 10.60 -1.02 -17.48
CA ARG A 22 9.55 -1.45 -18.40
C ARG A 22 8.17 -1.47 -17.72
N ALA A 23 8.09 -1.96 -16.49
CA ALA A 23 6.83 -2.01 -15.73
C ALA A 23 6.30 -0.62 -15.36
N LEU A 24 7.18 0.35 -15.12
CA LEU A 24 6.81 1.74 -14.82
C LEU A 24 6.48 2.57 -16.07
N GLY A 25 6.89 2.13 -17.26
CA GLY A 25 6.66 2.83 -18.53
C GLY A 25 5.24 3.39 -18.72
N PRO A 26 4.17 2.60 -18.53
CA PRO A 26 2.79 3.10 -18.67
C PRO A 26 2.46 4.25 -17.72
N ILE A 27 2.92 4.18 -16.47
CA ILE A 27 2.67 5.20 -15.44
C ILE A 27 3.48 6.47 -15.73
N LEU A 28 4.70 6.33 -16.27
CA LEU A 28 5.57 7.45 -16.61
C LEU A 28 5.20 8.11 -17.95
N SER A 29 4.40 7.45 -18.79
CA SER A 29 4.02 7.96 -20.12
C SER A 29 3.01 9.11 -20.08
N GLN A 30 2.27 9.28 -18.99
CA GLN A 30 1.27 10.34 -18.82
C GLN A 30 1.31 10.91 -17.41
N PRO A 31 1.02 12.21 -17.21
CA PRO A 31 0.95 12.80 -15.87
C PRO A 31 -0.09 12.11 -15.00
N LEU A 32 0.26 11.82 -13.73
CA LEU A 32 -0.68 11.24 -12.76
C LEU A 32 -1.94 12.10 -12.56
N GLY A 33 -1.80 13.42 -12.63
CA GLY A 33 -2.93 14.35 -12.53
C GLY A 33 -4.00 14.16 -13.62
N GLU A 34 -3.63 13.61 -14.78
CA GLU A 34 -4.56 13.34 -15.89
C GLU A 34 -5.09 11.90 -15.89
N THR A 35 -4.35 10.96 -15.30
CA THR A 35 -4.73 9.54 -15.25
C THR A 35 -5.58 9.21 -14.02
N LEU A 36 -5.26 9.77 -12.84
CA LEU A 36 -5.99 9.53 -11.60
C LEU A 36 -7.49 9.87 -11.70
N PRO A 37 -7.93 11.00 -12.30
CA PRO A 37 -9.35 11.32 -12.39
C PRO A 37 -10.18 10.29 -13.16
N LYS A 38 -9.54 9.54 -14.09
CA LYS A 38 -10.18 8.51 -14.93
C LYS A 38 -10.44 7.19 -14.18
N LEU A 39 -9.83 7.01 -13.00
CA LEU A 39 -9.95 5.79 -12.20
C LEU A 39 -11.05 5.90 -11.15
N SER A 40 -11.63 4.76 -10.78
CA SER A 40 -12.52 4.70 -9.61
C SER A 40 -11.78 5.08 -8.32
N ALA A 41 -12.51 5.47 -7.28
CA ALA A 41 -11.90 5.85 -6.00
C ALA A 41 -10.98 4.76 -5.44
N MET A 42 -11.39 3.48 -5.53
CA MET A 42 -10.57 2.37 -5.05
C MET A 42 -9.29 2.18 -5.88
N GLN A 43 -9.42 2.21 -7.21
CA GLN A 43 -8.27 2.09 -8.12
C GLN A 43 -7.27 3.24 -7.95
N ARG A 44 -7.75 4.46 -7.69
CA ARG A 44 -6.89 5.61 -7.37
C ARG A 44 -6.06 5.33 -6.11
N CYS A 45 -6.71 4.93 -5.02
CA CYS A 45 -6.02 4.63 -3.76
C CYS A 45 -4.96 3.53 -3.94
N GLU A 46 -5.30 2.46 -4.68
CA GLU A 46 -4.36 1.37 -4.99
C GLU A 46 -3.15 1.89 -5.77
N LEU A 47 -3.39 2.65 -6.84
CA LEU A 47 -2.32 3.20 -7.68
C LEU A 47 -1.40 4.14 -6.89
N GLU A 48 -1.96 5.10 -6.15
CA GLU A 48 -1.17 6.06 -5.36
C GLU A 48 -0.34 5.37 -4.28
N ALA A 49 -0.90 4.37 -3.59
CA ALA A 49 -0.18 3.60 -2.59
C ALA A 49 0.97 2.78 -3.22
N LEU A 50 0.73 2.17 -4.38
CA LEU A 50 1.76 1.42 -5.12
C LEU A 50 2.87 2.34 -5.63
N VAL A 51 2.53 3.51 -6.19
CA VAL A 51 3.53 4.49 -6.64
C VAL A 51 4.40 4.94 -5.46
N ALA A 52 3.79 5.28 -4.32
CA ALA A 52 4.54 5.63 -3.12
C ALA A 52 5.44 4.49 -2.63
N TYR A 53 4.97 3.23 -2.71
CA TYR A 53 5.76 2.05 -2.34
C TYR A 53 6.96 1.86 -3.29
N SER A 54 6.73 2.00 -4.59
CA SER A 54 7.77 1.88 -5.62
C SER A 54 8.86 2.93 -5.44
N ILE A 55 8.50 4.20 -5.20
CA ILE A 55 9.47 5.29 -4.99
C ILE A 55 10.36 4.99 -3.77
N ASN A 56 9.75 4.63 -2.64
CA ASN A 56 10.50 4.32 -1.42
C ASN A 56 11.39 3.07 -1.59
N THR A 57 10.92 2.07 -2.32
CA THR A 57 11.68 0.84 -2.60
C THR A 57 12.85 1.12 -3.53
N LEU A 58 12.66 1.92 -4.58
CA LEU A 58 13.73 2.36 -5.48
C LEU A 58 14.79 3.17 -4.73
N PHE A 59 14.38 4.04 -3.82
CA PHE A 59 15.30 4.79 -2.98
C PHE A 59 16.07 3.87 -2.01
N PHE A 60 15.41 2.87 -1.41
CA PHE A 60 16.08 1.85 -0.61
C PHE A 60 17.14 1.07 -1.43
N VAL A 61 16.82 0.69 -2.66
CA VAL A 61 17.76 0.01 -3.58
C VAL A 61 18.94 0.93 -3.93
N TYR A 62 18.68 2.21 -4.18
CA TYR A 62 19.71 3.22 -4.42
C TYR A 62 20.68 3.34 -3.25
N LEU A 63 20.19 3.42 -2.00
CA LEU A 63 21.05 3.46 -0.81
C LEU A 63 21.95 2.23 -0.73
N LYS A 64 21.39 1.03 -0.95
CA LYS A 64 22.17 -0.21 -0.98
C LYS A 64 23.25 -0.20 -2.05
N ALA A 65 22.93 0.28 -3.26
CA ALA A 65 23.88 0.36 -4.35
C ALA A 65 25.05 1.31 -4.05
N ASN A 66 24.81 2.35 -3.27
CA ASN A 66 25.84 3.29 -2.79
C ASN A 66 26.58 2.82 -1.52
N GLY A 67 26.30 1.60 -1.03
CA GLY A 67 26.92 1.09 0.19
C GLY A 67 26.40 1.72 1.49
N VAL A 68 25.32 2.51 1.43
CA VAL A 68 24.69 3.10 2.61
C VAL A 68 23.74 2.08 3.25
N PRO A 69 23.88 1.74 4.53
CA PRO A 69 23.02 0.77 5.21
C PRO A 69 21.58 1.33 5.34
N PRO A 70 20.57 0.75 4.67
CA PRO A 70 19.23 1.34 4.66
C PRO A 70 18.48 1.20 5.99
N LYS A 71 18.90 0.31 6.88
CA LYS A 71 18.26 0.05 8.17
C LYS A 71 18.33 1.25 9.11
N GLU A 72 19.38 2.06 8.98
CA GLU A 72 19.61 3.26 9.77
C GLU A 72 18.98 4.50 9.11
N HIS A 73 18.50 4.35 7.86
CA HIS A 73 17.91 5.45 7.10
C HIS A 73 16.39 5.55 7.35
N PRO A 74 15.81 6.76 7.45
CA PRO A 74 14.37 6.98 7.63
C PRO A 74 13.44 6.32 6.57
N VAL A 75 14.00 5.88 5.44
CA VAL A 75 13.25 5.18 4.37
C VAL A 75 12.54 3.93 4.89
N MET A 76 13.09 3.27 5.92
CA MET A 76 12.45 2.09 6.48
C MET A 76 11.12 2.44 7.18
N ASN A 77 11.04 3.62 7.82
CA ASN A 77 9.81 4.11 8.42
C ASN A 77 8.77 4.44 7.34
N GLU A 78 9.20 5.02 6.22
CA GLU A 78 8.33 5.31 5.07
C GLU A 78 7.80 4.04 4.41
N LEU A 79 8.64 3.02 4.21
CA LEU A 79 8.21 1.72 3.70
C LEU A 79 7.16 1.07 4.62
N GLN A 80 7.39 1.05 5.93
CA GLN A 80 6.40 0.54 6.89
C GLN A 80 5.11 1.36 6.89
N ARG A 81 5.22 2.69 6.76
CA ARG A 81 4.07 3.58 6.66
C ARG A 81 3.21 3.23 5.45
N VAL A 82 3.82 3.10 4.26
CA VAL A 82 3.12 2.75 3.02
C VAL A 82 2.51 1.35 3.08
N GLN A 83 3.23 0.35 3.61
CA GLN A 83 2.69 -1.00 3.81
C GLN A 83 1.40 -0.99 4.65
N ARG A 84 1.36 -0.22 5.74
CA ARG A 84 0.13 -0.06 6.54
C ARG A 84 -1.03 0.55 5.75
N TYR A 85 -0.77 1.45 4.79
CA TYR A 85 -1.82 1.99 3.93
C TYR A 85 -2.32 0.97 2.91
N ILE A 86 -1.43 0.17 2.31
CA ILE A 86 -1.81 -0.95 1.44
C ILE A 86 -2.69 -1.95 2.20
N GLU A 87 -2.33 -2.29 3.45
CA GLU A 87 -3.17 -3.13 4.31
C GLU A 87 -4.56 -2.54 4.57
N LYS A 88 -4.66 -1.23 4.82
CA LYS A 88 -5.96 -0.55 5.00
C LYS A 88 -6.80 -0.64 3.73
N ILE A 89 -6.21 -0.41 2.56
CA ILE A 89 -6.89 -0.52 1.26
C ILE A 89 -7.41 -1.95 1.05
N ASN A 90 -6.55 -2.95 1.27
CA ASN A 90 -6.92 -4.36 1.14
C ASN A 90 -8.03 -4.77 2.12
N LYS A 91 -7.97 -4.29 3.37
CA LYS A 91 -9.04 -4.49 4.34
C LYS A 91 -10.34 -3.90 3.82
N THR A 92 -10.35 -2.63 3.38
CA THR A 92 -11.59 -2.02 2.87
C THR A 92 -12.16 -2.74 1.66
N LYS A 93 -11.32 -3.20 0.73
CA LYS A 93 -11.74 -3.98 -0.44
C LYS A 93 -12.41 -5.31 -0.06
N ASN A 94 -11.85 -6.00 0.93
CA ASN A 94 -12.33 -7.31 1.38
C ASN A 94 -13.53 -7.22 2.36
N HIS A 95 -13.67 -6.12 3.11
CA HIS A 95 -14.79 -5.91 4.04
C HIS A 95 -16.09 -5.53 3.35
N SER A 96 -16.06 -5.09 2.09
CA SER A 96 -17.25 -4.84 1.27
C SER A 96 -18.05 -6.09 0.89
N GLY A 97 -17.61 -7.30 1.24
CA GLY A 97 -18.30 -8.56 0.87
C GLY A 97 -18.14 -9.74 1.81
N GLY A 98 -17.64 -9.56 3.04
CA GLY A 98 -17.34 -10.64 3.99
C GLY A 98 -18.11 -10.58 5.31
N ALA A 99 -18.19 -11.72 6.01
CA ALA A 99 -18.92 -11.94 7.26
C ALA A 99 -18.54 -11.03 8.45
N ASP A 100 -17.43 -10.28 8.35
CA ASP A 100 -16.96 -9.29 9.33
C ASP A 100 -17.42 -7.85 9.05
N ALA A 101 -18.28 -7.64 8.06
CA ALA A 101 -19.05 -6.41 7.96
C ALA A 101 -19.94 -6.32 9.21
N ARG A 102 -19.45 -5.61 10.25
CA ARG A 102 -20.28 -5.29 11.42
C ARG A 102 -21.60 -4.79 10.88
N PRO A 103 -22.74 -5.39 11.27
CA PRO A 103 -24.01 -4.89 10.81
C PRO A 103 -24.09 -3.44 11.30
N LEU A 104 -24.00 -2.49 10.36
CA LEU A 104 -24.43 -1.09 10.54
C LEU A 104 -25.96 -1.02 10.72
N LYS A 105 -26.58 -2.14 11.07
CA LYS A 105 -27.99 -2.27 11.38
C LYS A 105 -28.09 -2.13 12.90
N VAL A 106 -28.55 -0.96 13.32
CA VAL A 106 -28.89 -0.71 14.72
C VAL A 106 -29.96 -1.74 15.13
N ASP A 107 -29.71 -2.44 16.23
CA ASP A 107 -30.71 -3.31 16.86
C ASP A 107 -31.77 -2.41 17.52
N LYS A 108 -32.85 -2.19 16.77
CA LYS A 108 -33.97 -1.34 17.19
C LYS A 108 -34.66 -1.92 18.43
N ASP A 109 -34.70 -3.24 18.58
CA ASP A 109 -35.35 -3.90 19.72
C ASP A 109 -34.52 -3.71 20.99
N ALA A 110 -33.19 -3.75 20.88
CA ALA A 110 -32.30 -3.40 22.00
C ALA A 110 -32.44 -1.92 22.40
N ALA A 111 -32.51 -1.01 21.44
CA ALA A 111 -32.74 0.41 21.71
C ALA A 111 -34.08 0.66 22.41
N ASP A 112 -35.16 0.02 21.95
CA ASP A 112 -36.48 0.09 22.58
C ASP A 112 -36.48 -0.45 24.02
N ARG A 113 -35.77 -1.56 24.28
CA ARG A 113 -35.61 -2.10 25.64
C ARG A 113 -34.91 -1.12 26.57
N LEU A 114 -33.84 -0.46 26.10
CA LEU A 114 -33.11 0.55 26.87
C LEU A 114 -33.99 1.76 27.20
N ILE A 115 -34.75 2.25 26.22
CA ILE A 115 -35.68 3.37 26.42
C ILE A 115 -36.76 3.00 27.44
N ARG A 116 -37.38 1.82 27.30
CA ARG A 116 -38.43 1.35 28.22
C ARG A 116 -37.88 1.13 29.64
N SER A 117 -36.68 0.58 29.77
CA SER A 117 -35.98 0.41 31.05
C SER A 117 -35.74 1.76 31.73
N ALA A 118 -35.29 2.78 31.00
CA ALA A 118 -35.02 4.10 31.55
C ALA A 118 -36.30 4.85 31.95
N ILE A 119 -37.41 4.63 31.24
CA ILE A 119 -38.71 5.24 31.56
C ILE A 119 -39.36 4.56 32.79
N ASN A 120 -39.16 3.25 32.95
CA ASN A 120 -39.76 2.47 34.05
C ASN A 120 -38.92 2.46 35.35
N SER A 121 -37.69 3.00 35.35
CA SER A 121 -36.83 3.01 36.56
C SER A 121 -37.03 4.24 37.46
N LYS A 122 -38.22 4.85 37.44
CA LYS A 122 -38.53 6.04 38.22
C LYS A 122 -39.70 5.80 39.17
#